data_AF-A0A7S4DZ46-F1
#
_entry.id   AF-A0A7S4DZ46-F1
#
_cell.length_a   1.000
_cell.length_b   1.000
_cell.length_c   1.000
_cell.angle_alpha   90.00
_cell.angle_beta   90.00
_cell.angle_gamma   90.00
#
_symmetry.space_group_name_H-M   'P 1'
#
loop_
_entity.id
_entity.type
_entity.pdbx_description
1 polymer ?
#
loop_
_entity_poly.entity_id
_entity_poly.type
_entity_poly.pdbx_seq_one_letter_code
_entity_poly.pdbx_strand_id
1 'polypeptide(L)'
;DDEKYGGLNPVFMARSKFNRRKYQECIDLCTAVLEQNPRDMAVWFLKCRAITMLDYVDDTDMEEEGVAEILMDDNAIAKMPRPGTSLKRPMTGSNRPGSRGGSGLSQNVRPLSRTGRPLSGFARPGTTSLRPQTTTTNTVTAAFRGTRAGTARPAIIII
;
A
#
# COMPACT_ATOMS: atom_id res chain seq x y z
N ASP A 1 -20.61 6.48 37.34
CA ASP A 1 -19.49 6.18 36.42
C ASP A 1 -18.11 6.68 36.89
N ASP A 2 -18.02 7.43 38.00
CA ASP A 2 -16.75 7.99 38.51
C ASP A 2 -15.78 6.96 39.12
N GLU A 3 -16.28 5.79 39.53
CA GLU A 3 -15.47 4.74 40.17
C GLU A 3 -14.53 4.04 39.16
N LYS A 4 -14.90 4.00 37.88
CA LYS A 4 -14.11 3.33 36.83
C LYS A 4 -12.83 4.10 36.45
N TYR A 5 -12.75 5.38 36.79
CA TYR A 5 -11.64 6.27 36.45
C TYR A 5 -10.97 6.92 37.67
N GLY A 6 -11.29 6.47 38.88
CA GLY A 6 -10.69 6.98 40.12
C GLY A 6 -10.92 8.47 40.35
N GLY A 7 -12.05 9.01 39.90
CA GLY A 7 -12.37 10.45 39.99
C GLY A 7 -11.60 11.35 39.01
N LEU A 8 -10.84 10.79 38.06
CA LEU A 8 -10.12 11.57 37.05
C LEU A 8 -11.08 12.05 35.95
N ASN A 9 -10.93 13.30 35.50
CA ASN A 9 -11.76 13.86 34.43
C ASN A 9 -11.68 13.00 33.14
N PRO A 10 -12.82 12.60 32.54
CA PRO A 10 -12.83 11.66 31.42
C PRO A 10 -12.16 12.21 30.16
N VAL A 11 -12.22 13.53 29.93
CA VAL A 11 -11.56 14.19 28.79
C VAL A 11 -10.04 14.13 28.92
N PHE A 12 -9.53 14.34 30.15
CA PHE A 12 -8.10 14.20 30.42
C PHE A 12 -7.62 12.76 30.22
N MET A 13 -8.40 11.78 30.67
CA MET A 13 -8.12 10.36 30.44
C MET A 13 -8.07 10.05 28.92
N ALA A 14 -9.07 10.51 28.15
CA ALA A 14 -9.09 10.34 26.70
C ALA A 14 -7.83 10.93 26.03
N ARG A 15 -7.42 12.14 26.42
CA ARG A 15 -6.19 12.76 25.92
C ARG A 15 -4.94 11.95 26.25
N SER A 16 -4.85 11.40 27.46
CA SER A 16 -3.75 10.51 27.86
C SER A 16 -3.70 9.24 27.00
N LYS A 17 -4.87 8.61 26.74
CA LYS A 17 -4.96 7.44 25.85
C LYS A 17 -4.55 7.75 24.42
N PHE A 18 -4.95 8.92 23.90
CA PHE A 18 -4.54 9.41 22.60
C PHE A 18 -3.00 9.52 22.49
N ASN A 19 -2.35 10.13 23.48
CA ASN A 19 -0.88 10.28 23.49
C ASN A 19 -0.16 8.92 23.56
N ARG A 20 -0.79 7.90 24.16
CA ARG A 20 -0.29 6.53 24.24
C ARG A 20 -0.59 5.68 22.99
N ARG A 21 -1.10 6.28 21.91
CA ARG A 21 -1.54 5.61 20.67
C ARG A 21 -2.65 4.58 20.87
N LYS A 22 -3.38 4.64 21.98
CA LYS A 22 -4.55 3.79 22.26
C LYS A 22 -5.80 4.46 21.68
N TYR A 23 -5.91 4.45 20.35
CA TYR A 23 -6.95 5.23 19.66
C TYR A 23 -8.35 4.67 19.87
N GLN A 24 -8.56 3.35 19.89
CA GLN A 24 -9.87 2.75 20.17
C GLN A 24 -10.42 3.16 21.55
N GLU A 25 -9.63 2.94 22.62
CA GLU A 25 -10.03 3.34 23.99
C GLU A 25 -10.32 4.85 24.09
N CYS A 26 -9.61 5.69 23.32
CA CYS A 26 -9.87 7.12 23.27
C CYS A 26 -11.22 7.44 22.60
N ILE A 27 -11.53 6.77 21.49
CA ILE A 27 -12.79 6.96 20.75
C ILE A 27 -13.98 6.59 21.64
N ASP A 28 -13.90 5.46 22.35
CA ASP A 28 -14.96 4.97 23.25
C ASP A 28 -15.23 5.94 24.43
N LEU A 29 -14.17 6.53 24.97
CA LEU A 29 -14.30 7.57 26.00
C LEU A 29 -14.91 8.85 25.43
N CYS A 30 -14.47 9.28 24.25
CA CYS A 30 -15.01 10.47 23.61
C CYS A 30 -16.49 10.27 23.22
N THR A 31 -16.91 9.07 22.79
CA THR A 31 -18.33 8.77 22.54
C THR A 31 -19.17 8.90 23.81
N ALA A 32 -18.71 8.33 24.92
CA ALA A 32 -19.43 8.41 26.19
C ALA A 32 -19.58 9.86 26.69
N VAL A 33 -18.55 10.70 26.51
CA VAL A 33 -18.61 12.12 26.87
C VAL A 33 -19.53 12.91 25.93
N LEU A 34 -19.51 12.62 24.63
CA LEU A 34 -20.37 13.29 23.64
C LEU A 34 -21.85 12.89 23.77
N GLU A 35 -22.15 11.69 24.26
CA GLU A 35 -23.52 11.26 24.58
C GLU A 35 -24.14 12.13 25.70
N GLN A 36 -23.33 12.55 26.67
CA GLN A 36 -23.76 13.43 27.76
C GLN A 36 -23.82 14.91 27.31
N ASN A 37 -22.81 15.37 26.58
CA ASN A 37 -22.75 16.73 26.06
C ASN A 37 -22.43 16.74 24.55
N PRO A 38 -23.46 16.80 23.69
CA PRO A 38 -23.28 16.78 22.24
C PRO A 38 -22.58 18.02 21.65
N ARG A 39 -22.45 19.12 22.41
CA ARG A 39 -21.89 20.39 21.92
C ARG A 39 -20.44 20.64 22.34
N ASP A 40 -19.77 19.66 22.94
CA ASP A 40 -18.35 19.80 23.27
C ASP A 40 -17.47 19.64 22.02
N MET A 41 -17.08 20.78 21.44
CA MET A 41 -16.23 20.84 20.25
C MET A 41 -14.83 20.25 20.49
N ALA A 42 -14.28 20.35 21.71
CA ALA A 42 -12.93 19.87 22.00
C ALA A 42 -12.86 18.35 22.00
N VAL A 43 -13.87 17.70 22.58
CA VAL A 43 -13.99 16.23 22.61
C VAL A 43 -14.31 15.68 21.22
N TRP A 44 -15.17 16.38 20.47
CA TRP A 44 -15.47 16.03 19.07
C TRP A 44 -14.20 16.04 18.20
N PHE A 45 -13.40 17.11 18.28
CA PHE A 45 -12.15 17.21 17.56
C PHE A 45 -11.15 16.11 17.97
N LEU A 46 -11.06 15.81 19.28
CA LEU A 46 -10.20 14.74 19.78
C LEU A 46 -10.61 13.37 19.22
N LYS A 47 -11.91 13.09 19.14
CA LYS A 47 -12.46 11.86 18.54
C LYS A 47 -12.12 11.78 17.05
N CYS A 48 -12.38 12.83 16.27
CA CYS A 48 -12.06 12.86 14.85
C CYS A 48 -10.57 12.59 14.62
N ARG A 49 -9.69 13.25 15.39
CA ARG A 49 -8.25 13.02 15.31
C ARG A 49 -7.85 11.59 15.71
N ALA A 50 -8.51 10.99 16.70
CA ALA A 50 -8.24 9.60 17.07
C ALA A 50 -8.63 8.63 15.96
N ILE A 51 -9.75 8.87 15.27
CA ILE A 51 -10.20 8.06 14.13
C ILE A 51 -9.21 8.17 12.96
N THR A 52 -8.79 9.38 12.60
CA THR A 52 -7.82 9.56 11.49
C THR A 52 -6.48 8.92 11.79
N MET A 53 -6.02 8.96 13.06
CA MET A 53 -4.76 8.34 13.46
C MET A 53 -4.84 6.81 13.58
N LEU A 54 -6.04 6.25 13.80
CA LEU A 54 -6.25 4.81 13.86
C LEU A 54 -6.04 4.16 12.49
N ASP A 55 -6.53 4.81 11.44
CA ASP A 55 -6.44 4.36 10.05
C ASP A 55 -5.38 5.13 9.25
N TYR A 56 -4.44 5.77 9.94
CA TYR A 56 -3.38 6.53 9.28
C TYR A 56 -2.40 5.57 8.60
N VAL A 57 -2.40 5.61 7.26
CA VAL A 57 -1.40 4.97 6.41
C VAL A 57 -0.54 6.07 5.80
N ASP A 58 0.77 5.84 5.70
CA ASP A 58 1.68 6.77 5.03
C ASP A 58 1.44 6.73 3.52
N ASP A 59 1.01 7.87 2.95
CA ASP A 59 0.75 8.00 1.51
C ASP A 59 1.97 7.66 0.66
N THR A 60 3.20 7.85 1.18
CA THR A 60 4.44 7.54 0.44
C THR A 60 4.65 6.05 0.21
N ASP A 61 4.05 5.20 1.04
CA ASP A 61 4.12 3.75 0.86
C ASP A 61 2.99 3.23 -0.05
N MET A 62 1.98 4.05 -0.39
CA MET A 62 0.79 3.69 -1.18
C MET A 62 0.94 3.93 -2.69
N GLU A 63 2.15 3.86 -3.25
CA GLU A 63 2.39 3.99 -4.70
C GLU A 63 1.97 2.71 -5.47
N GLU A 64 0.66 2.41 -5.58
CA GLU A 64 0.16 1.30 -6.41
C GLU A 64 -0.01 1.74 -7.88
N GLU A 65 0.90 1.30 -8.74
CA GLU A 65 0.80 1.53 -10.19
C GLU A 65 -0.21 0.55 -10.82
N GLY A 66 -1.39 1.07 -11.18
CA GLY A 66 -2.44 0.28 -11.83
C GLY A 66 -2.13 -0.10 -13.27
N VAL A 67 -2.82 -1.12 -13.81
CA VAL A 67 -2.65 -1.57 -15.21
C VAL A 67 -2.95 -0.47 -16.23
N ALA A 68 -3.95 0.37 -15.94
CA ALA A 68 -4.30 1.49 -16.80
C ALA A 68 -3.17 2.52 -16.85
N GLU A 69 -2.58 2.86 -15.70
CA GLU A 69 -1.43 3.75 -15.63
C GLU A 69 -0.25 3.15 -16.42
N ILE A 70 0.11 1.89 -16.18
CA ILE A 70 1.23 1.25 -16.89
C ILE A 70 1.06 1.25 -18.43
N LEU A 71 -0.17 1.06 -18.92
CA LEU A 71 -0.45 0.89 -20.35
C LEU A 71 -0.81 2.17 -21.09
N MET A 72 -1.43 3.14 -20.41
CA MET A 72 -1.94 4.39 -20.99
C MET A 72 -1.19 5.63 -20.48
N ASP A 73 -0.08 5.43 -19.76
CA ASP A 73 0.81 6.51 -19.33
C ASP A 73 1.51 7.19 -20.52
N ASP A 74 1.00 8.38 -20.86
CA ASP A 74 1.60 9.33 -21.81
C ASP A 74 2.43 10.43 -21.11
N ASN A 75 2.71 10.33 -19.80
CA ASN A 75 3.51 11.33 -19.07
C ASN A 75 5.01 11.30 -19.46
N ALA A 76 5.47 10.22 -20.11
CA ALA A 76 6.85 10.11 -20.58
C ALA A 76 7.06 10.85 -21.92
N ILE A 77 7.77 11.98 -21.90
CA ILE A 77 8.07 12.79 -23.09
C ILE A 77 8.86 11.99 -24.15
N ALA A 78 9.87 11.22 -23.72
CA ALA A 78 10.73 10.46 -24.62
C ALA A 78 10.19 9.04 -24.83
N LYS A 79 9.75 8.73 -26.06
CA LYS A 79 9.34 7.38 -26.46
C LYS A 79 10.53 6.40 -26.55
N MET A 80 11.73 6.90 -26.85
CA MET A 80 12.97 6.13 -26.92
C MET A 80 14.12 6.87 -26.20
N PRO A 81 14.11 6.91 -24.85
CA PRO A 81 15.16 7.58 -24.08
C PRO A 81 16.49 6.84 -24.25
N ARG A 82 17.60 7.59 -24.18
CA ARG A 82 18.95 7.03 -24.23
C ARG A 82 19.14 6.05 -23.04
N PRO A 83 19.87 4.94 -23.20
CA PRO A 83 20.10 4.02 -22.10
C PRO A 83 20.69 4.72 -20.87
N GLY A 84 20.10 4.48 -19.69
CA GLY A 84 20.51 5.13 -18.43
C GLY A 84 19.84 6.47 -18.13
N THR A 85 19.02 6.99 -19.04
CA THR A 85 18.27 8.26 -18.85
C THR A 85 16.79 8.04 -18.54
N SER A 86 16.37 6.80 -18.28
CA SER A 86 14.98 6.45 -17.92
C SER A 86 14.92 5.26 -16.96
N LEU A 87 13.95 5.28 -16.06
CA LEU A 87 13.67 4.20 -15.11
C LEU A 87 12.97 2.99 -15.75
N LYS A 88 12.33 3.14 -16.93
CA LYS A 88 11.69 2.03 -17.67
C LYS A 88 12.73 1.06 -18.26
N ARG A 89 13.96 1.54 -18.47
CA ARG A 89 15.12 0.76 -18.94
C ARG A 89 16.37 1.07 -18.10
N PRO A 90 16.42 0.60 -16.85
CA PRO A 90 17.62 0.78 -16.04
C PRO A 90 18.77 0.00 -16.68
N MET A 91 19.95 0.60 -16.71
CA MET A 91 21.19 0.00 -17.24
C MET A 91 21.70 -1.19 -16.41
N THR A 92 20.91 -1.68 -15.45
CA THR A 92 21.24 -2.80 -14.58
C THR A 92 21.03 -4.17 -15.23
N GLY A 93 20.53 -4.21 -16.49
CA GLY A 93 20.51 -5.41 -17.32
C GLY A 93 21.93 -5.79 -17.78
N SER A 94 22.48 -6.80 -17.12
CA SER A 94 23.81 -7.43 -17.26
C SER A 94 24.17 -8.04 -18.63
N ASN A 95 23.53 -7.65 -19.73
CA ASN A 95 23.76 -8.26 -21.06
C ASN A 95 24.36 -7.30 -22.10
N ARG A 96 25.45 -6.60 -21.75
CA ARG A 96 26.38 -6.07 -22.76
C ARG A 96 27.66 -6.90 -22.77
N PRO A 97 27.96 -7.65 -23.86
CA PRO A 97 29.30 -8.17 -24.07
C PRO A 97 30.25 -6.96 -24.19
N GLY A 98 31.22 -6.82 -23.28
CA GLY A 98 32.29 -5.82 -23.38
C GLY A 98 32.22 -4.60 -22.45
N SER A 99 31.24 -4.50 -21.55
CA SER A 99 31.22 -3.44 -20.52
C SER A 99 32.12 -3.81 -19.33
N ARG A 100 33.35 -3.28 -19.29
CA ARG A 100 34.30 -3.39 -18.15
C ARG A 100 33.87 -2.57 -16.91
N GLY A 101 32.57 -2.44 -16.65
CA GLY A 101 32.01 -1.69 -15.53
C GLY A 101 30.62 -2.18 -15.10
N GLY A 102 30.37 -3.50 -15.21
CA GLY A 102 29.08 -4.13 -14.93
C GLY A 102 28.73 -4.14 -13.44
N SER A 103 28.01 -3.12 -12.98
CA SER A 103 27.53 -2.97 -11.60
C SER A 103 26.35 -3.89 -11.27
N GLY A 104 26.55 -5.21 -11.32
CA GLY A 104 25.55 -6.19 -10.91
C GLY A 104 26.05 -7.64 -10.95
N LEU A 105 25.76 -8.42 -9.90
CA LEU A 105 26.04 -9.85 -9.85
C LEU A 105 25.24 -10.59 -10.94
N SER A 106 25.84 -11.59 -11.58
CA SER A 106 25.21 -12.38 -12.63
C SER A 106 23.99 -13.15 -12.13
N GLN A 107 23.09 -13.53 -13.04
CA GLN A 107 21.89 -14.33 -12.73
C GLN A 107 22.22 -15.65 -11.99
N ASN A 108 23.41 -16.20 -12.23
CA ASN A 108 23.94 -17.38 -11.55
C ASN A 108 24.18 -17.16 -10.05
N VAL A 109 24.34 -15.92 -9.61
CA VAL A 109 24.61 -15.56 -8.21
C VAL A 109 23.41 -14.84 -7.57
N ARG A 110 22.60 -14.13 -8.35
CA ARG A 110 21.37 -13.49 -7.85
C ARG A 110 20.15 -13.84 -8.72
N PRO A 111 19.10 -14.44 -8.14
CA PRO A 111 17.85 -14.63 -8.86
C PRO A 111 17.27 -13.28 -9.30
N LEU A 112 16.71 -13.26 -10.50
CA LEU A 112 16.07 -12.09 -11.09
C LEU A 112 14.54 -12.19 -10.95
N SER A 113 13.87 -11.06 -10.82
CA SER A 113 12.42 -10.95 -10.98
C SER A 113 12.01 -11.10 -12.45
N ARG A 114 10.70 -11.21 -12.70
CA ARG A 114 10.14 -11.33 -14.06
C ARG A 114 10.56 -10.20 -15.02
N THR A 115 10.90 -9.03 -14.48
CA THR A 115 11.37 -7.87 -15.25
C THR A 115 12.88 -7.86 -15.50
N GLY A 116 13.59 -8.96 -15.18
CA GLY A 116 15.05 -9.06 -15.35
C GLY A 116 15.86 -8.25 -14.34
N ARG A 117 15.22 -7.72 -13.29
CA ARG A 117 15.89 -6.99 -12.20
C ARG A 117 16.27 -7.96 -11.08
N PRO A 118 17.45 -7.87 -10.47
CA PRO A 118 17.79 -8.70 -9.31
C PRO A 118 16.77 -8.54 -8.18
N LEU A 119 16.41 -9.64 -7.51
CA LEU A 119 15.51 -9.60 -6.37
C LEU A 119 16.11 -8.74 -5.23
N SER A 120 15.32 -7.80 -4.71
CA SER A 120 15.66 -6.96 -3.56
C SER A 120 15.39 -7.69 -2.24
N GLY A 121 16.16 -7.38 -1.19
CA GLY A 121 15.95 -7.92 0.16
C GLY A 121 14.90 -7.17 0.98
N PHE A 122 14.35 -6.05 0.46
CA PHE A 122 13.33 -5.25 1.13
C PHE A 122 12.12 -5.08 0.22
N ALA A 123 10.93 -5.40 0.72
CA ALA A 123 9.67 -5.27 0.00
C ALA A 123 8.90 -4.05 0.49
N ARG A 124 8.71 -3.05 -0.39
CA ARG A 124 7.78 -1.93 -0.18
C ARG A 124 6.58 -2.08 -1.11
N PRO A 125 5.36 -1.68 -0.72
CA PRO A 125 4.19 -1.82 -1.58
C PRO A 125 4.37 -1.16 -2.96
N GLY A 126 5.05 -0.01 -3.05
CA GLY A 126 5.37 0.67 -4.32
C GLY A 126 6.56 0.13 -5.13
N THR A 127 7.17 -1.00 -4.75
CA THR A 127 8.33 -1.51 -5.48
C THR A 127 7.92 -2.06 -6.85
N THR A 128 8.25 -1.34 -7.92
CA THR A 128 7.97 -1.67 -9.35
C THR A 128 8.61 -2.97 -9.86
N SER A 129 9.28 -3.75 -9.02
CA SER A 129 9.69 -5.12 -9.33
C SER A 129 8.49 -6.05 -9.09
N LEU A 130 7.57 -6.08 -10.06
CA LEU A 130 6.31 -6.83 -10.04
C LEU A 130 6.33 -8.07 -9.14
N ARG A 131 5.60 -7.96 -8.04
CA ARG A 131 5.25 -8.99 -7.07
C ARG A 131 4.77 -10.28 -7.75
N PRO A 132 5.42 -11.43 -7.52
CA PRO A 132 4.73 -12.71 -7.58
C PRO A 132 3.88 -12.82 -6.30
N GLN A 133 2.55 -12.86 -6.46
CA GLN A 133 1.55 -13.18 -5.42
C GLN A 133 1.18 -12.07 -4.41
N THR A 134 0.15 -11.29 -4.75
CA THR A 134 -1.16 -11.31 -4.07
C THR A 134 -2.07 -10.41 -4.90
N THR A 135 -3.32 -10.82 -5.08
CA THR A 135 -4.35 -10.17 -5.92
C THR A 135 -4.20 -10.45 -7.42
N THR A 136 -4.74 -11.61 -7.81
CA THR A 136 -4.89 -12.16 -9.16
C THR A 136 -5.63 -11.24 -10.16
N THR A 137 -6.15 -10.09 -9.72
CA THR A 137 -6.98 -9.19 -10.55
C THR A 137 -6.23 -7.99 -11.16
N ASN A 138 -5.07 -7.59 -10.63
CA ASN A 138 -4.43 -6.31 -11.02
C ASN A 138 -3.19 -6.48 -11.92
N THR A 139 -2.96 -7.66 -12.52
CA THR A 139 -1.85 -7.81 -13.49
C THR A 139 -2.32 -7.52 -14.90
N VAL A 140 -1.48 -6.86 -15.71
CA VAL A 140 -1.70 -6.67 -17.17
C VAL A 140 -2.10 -8.00 -17.84
N THR A 141 -1.46 -9.09 -17.43
CA THR A 141 -1.79 -10.45 -17.90
C THR A 141 -3.17 -10.95 -17.49
N ALA A 142 -3.69 -10.56 -16.32
CA ALA A 142 -5.04 -10.88 -15.89
C ALA A 142 -6.09 -10.01 -16.59
N ALA A 143 -5.80 -8.72 -16.81
CA ALA A 143 -6.66 -7.81 -17.55
C ALA A 143 -6.86 -8.25 -19.02
N PHE A 144 -5.78 -8.71 -19.68
CA PHE A 144 -5.87 -9.30 -21.03
C PHE A 144 -6.45 -10.73 -21.06
N ARG A 145 -6.53 -11.41 -19.90
CA ARG A 145 -7.27 -12.68 -19.73
C ARG A 145 -8.71 -12.44 -19.27
N GLY A 146 -9.27 -11.27 -19.62
CA GLY A 146 -10.70 -11.02 -19.53
C GLY A 146 -11.50 -12.25 -19.99
N THR A 147 -12.53 -12.56 -19.20
CA THR A 147 -13.46 -13.66 -19.39
C THR A 147 -13.86 -13.81 -20.85
N ARG A 148 -13.37 -14.87 -21.49
CA ARG A 148 -14.00 -15.37 -22.71
C ARG A 148 -15.41 -15.80 -22.29
N ALA A 149 -16.41 -14.97 -22.55
CA ALA A 149 -17.80 -15.32 -22.42
C ALA A 149 -18.10 -16.41 -23.46
N GLY A 150 -17.97 -17.66 -23.05
CA GLY A 150 -18.25 -18.81 -23.90
C GLY A 150 -17.47 -20.03 -23.46
N THR A 151 -18.23 -21.06 -23.03
CA THR A 151 -17.85 -22.48 -22.87
C THR A 151 -17.32 -23.02 -21.53
N ALA A 152 -17.59 -22.40 -20.38
CA ALA A 152 -17.49 -23.13 -19.10
C ALA A 152 -18.84 -23.77 -18.75
N ARG A 153 -18.90 -25.10 -18.82
CA ARG A 153 -20.09 -25.91 -18.44
C ARG A 153 -20.46 -25.67 -16.96
N PRO A 154 -21.76 -25.59 -16.60
CA PRO A 154 -22.15 -25.43 -15.20
C PRO A 154 -21.80 -26.69 -14.41
N ALA A 155 -21.10 -26.51 -13.28
CA ALA A 155 -20.95 -27.55 -12.28
C ALA A 155 -22.30 -27.79 -11.61
N ILE A 156 -22.84 -29.01 -11.78
CA ILE A 156 -23.99 -29.49 -11.01
C ILE A 156 -23.57 -29.61 -9.54
N ILE A 157 -24.26 -28.86 -8.68
CA ILE A 157 -24.24 -29.08 -7.23
C ILE A 157 -25.37 -30.07 -6.93
N ILE A 158 -25.01 -31.25 -6.45
CA ILE A 158 -25.96 -32.22 -5.89
C ILE A 158 -26.29 -31.76 -4.47
N ILE A 159 -27.60 -31.70 -4.18
CA ILE A 159 -28.21 -31.38 -2.88
C ILE A 159 -27.82 -32.43 -1.84
#